data_AF-A0A6J1W4P6-F1
#
_entry.id   AF-A0A6J1W4P6-F1
#
_cell.length_a   1.000
_cell.length_b   1.000
_cell.length_c   1.000
_cell.angle_alpha   90.00
_cell.angle_beta   90.00
_cell.angle_gamma   90.00
#
_symmetry.space_group_name_H-M   'P 1'
#
loop_
_entity.id
_entity.type
_entity.pdbx_description
1 polymer ?
#
loop_
_entity_poly.entity_id
_entity_poly.type
_entity_poly.pdbx_seq_one_letter_code
_entity_poly.pdbx_strand_id
1 'polypeptide(L)'
;THLGSAPRPPSPGVQVLLVDQWVETGGTMQGAIQLVERQGGVVAGIAAICIEDSDGGRWLKSRYKWSHCVSPLLMPQFNAHQLDSFHAFRTSLPSQEQPAGPPSQAFEPGDGGSPA
;
A
#
# COMPACT_ATOMS: atom_id res chain seq x y z
N THR A 1 -14.59 5.96 36.45
CA THR A 1 -14.07 6.62 35.23
C THR A 1 -12.79 5.93 34.82
N HIS A 2 -12.86 5.02 33.85
CA HIS A 2 -11.67 4.41 33.24
C HIS A 2 -11.02 5.46 32.33
N LEU A 3 -10.15 6.29 32.89
CA LEU A 3 -9.20 7.05 32.09
C LEU A 3 -8.36 6.02 31.33
N GLY A 4 -8.33 6.12 30.00
CA GLY A 4 -7.63 5.20 29.12
C GLY A 4 -6.16 5.09 29.54
N SER A 5 -5.83 4.03 30.28
CA SER A 5 -4.45 3.68 30.56
C SER A 5 -3.80 3.32 29.23
N ALA A 6 -2.71 3.99 28.88
CA ALA A 6 -1.88 3.60 27.76
C ALA A 6 -1.61 2.08 27.83
N PRO A 7 -1.60 1.38 26.68
CA PRO A 7 -1.37 -0.06 26.67
C PRO A 7 -0.09 -0.38 27.45
N ARG A 8 -0.21 -1.29 28.42
CA ARG A 8 0.94 -1.66 29.25
C ARG A 8 1.97 -2.40 28.39
N PRO A 9 3.27 -2.13 28.60
CA PRO A 9 4.34 -2.86 27.93
C PRO A 9 4.21 -4.38 28.21
N PRO A 10 4.70 -5.25 27.31
CA PRO A 10 4.80 -6.68 27.61
C PRO A 10 5.62 -6.85 28.89
N SER A 11 5.16 -7.71 29.79
CA SER A 11 5.99 -8.11 30.93
C SER A 11 7.13 -9.00 30.44
N PRO A 12 8.29 -9.01 31.12
CA PRO A 12 9.40 -9.89 30.76
C PRO A 12 8.94 -11.35 30.62
N GLY A 13 9.33 -12.00 29.52
CA GLY A 13 8.97 -13.38 29.19
C GLY A 13 7.59 -13.58 28.54
N VAL A 14 6.77 -12.53 28.39
CA VAL A 14 5.49 -12.63 27.68
C VAL A 14 5.73 -12.97 26.20
N GLN A 15 5.02 -14.00 25.72
CA GLN A 15 5.01 -14.38 24.31
C GLN A 15 3.99 -13.53 23.54
N VAL A 16 4.48 -12.79 22.54
CA VAL A 16 3.69 -11.86 21.73
C VAL A 16 3.56 -12.40 20.30
N LEU A 17 2.33 -12.46 19.80
CA LEU A 17 2.04 -12.64 18.38
C LEU A 17 1.90 -11.27 17.74
N LEU A 18 2.78 -10.94 16.79
CA LEU A 18 2.68 -9.70 16.03
C LEU A 18 1.71 -9.88 14.87
N VAL A 19 0.78 -8.93 14.71
CA VAL A 19 -0.26 -8.98 13.66
C VAL A 19 -0.28 -7.66 12.91
N ASP A 20 -0.33 -7.73 11.58
CA ASP A 20 -0.54 -6.59 10.68
C ASP A 20 -1.44 -7.03 9.52
N GLN A 21 -2.06 -6.09 8.81
CA GLN A 21 -2.77 -6.42 7.58
C GLN A 21 -1.80 -6.80 6.46
N TRP A 22 -0.76 -5.99 6.22
CA TRP A 22 0.04 -6.08 5.00
C TRP A 22 1.50 -5.79 5.29
N VAL A 23 2.34 -6.79 5.11
CA VAL A 23 3.78 -6.66 5.25
C VAL A 23 4.39 -6.49 3.86
N GLU A 24 4.60 -5.21 3.47
CA GLU A 24 5.26 -4.82 2.22
C GLU A 24 6.78 -4.90 2.40
N THR A 25 7.40 -3.90 3.05
CA THR A 25 8.86 -3.87 3.27
C THR A 25 9.33 -4.59 4.52
N GLY A 26 8.43 -4.87 5.48
CA GLY A 26 8.77 -5.43 6.78
C GLY A 26 9.27 -4.43 7.84
N GLY A 27 9.46 -3.15 7.50
CA GLY A 27 10.01 -2.15 8.42
C GLY A 27 9.19 -1.97 9.71
N THR A 28 7.87 -1.89 9.59
CA THR A 28 6.95 -1.79 10.74
C THR A 28 7.09 -2.99 11.68
N MET A 29 7.13 -4.19 11.12
CA MET A 29 7.31 -5.43 11.88
C MET A 29 8.67 -5.45 12.59
N GLN A 30 9.75 -5.04 11.93
CA GLN A 30 11.08 -4.97 12.55
C GLN A 30 11.11 -3.98 13.73
N GLY A 31 10.46 -2.82 13.59
CA GLY A 31 10.32 -1.86 14.69
C GLY A 31 9.53 -2.44 15.87
N ALA A 32 8.41 -3.13 15.58
CA ALA A 32 7.60 -3.78 16.61
C ALA A 32 8.34 -4.91 17.34
N ILE A 33 9.10 -5.73 16.61
CA ILE A 33 9.98 -6.77 17.18
C ILE A 33 10.97 -6.15 18.15
N GLN A 34 11.71 -5.12 17.71
CA GLN A 34 12.70 -4.44 18.55
C GLN A 34 12.05 -3.85 19.81
N LEU A 35 10.85 -3.29 19.68
CA LEU A 35 10.11 -2.72 20.80
C LEU A 35 9.74 -3.82 21.81
N VAL A 36 9.17 -4.94 21.37
CA VAL A 36 8.80 -6.08 22.22
C VAL A 36 10.03 -6.64 22.94
N GLU A 37 11.10 -6.91 22.20
CA GLU A 37 12.31 -7.53 22.76
C GLU A 37 13.03 -6.60 23.75
N ARG A 38 13.07 -5.28 23.49
CA ARG A 38 13.62 -4.28 24.43
C ARG A 38 12.87 -4.21 25.76
N GLN A 39 11.60 -4.61 25.80
CA GLN A 39 10.79 -4.69 27.02
C GLN A 39 10.89 -6.05 27.72
N GLY A 40 11.75 -6.94 27.22
CA GLY A 40 11.91 -8.30 27.72
C GLY A 40 10.82 -9.27 27.26
N GLY A 41 9.93 -8.86 26.35
CA GLY A 41 8.98 -9.75 25.70
C GLY A 41 9.67 -10.66 24.66
N VAL A 42 8.98 -11.71 24.25
CA VAL A 42 9.44 -12.67 23.25
C VAL A 42 8.46 -12.67 22.08
N VAL A 43 8.93 -12.46 20.86
CA VAL A 43 8.10 -12.60 19.66
C VAL A 43 7.93 -14.08 19.34
N ALA A 44 6.72 -14.61 19.57
CA ALA A 44 6.41 -16.03 19.36
C ALA A 44 6.12 -16.36 17.89
N GLY A 45 5.72 -15.35 17.11
CA GLY A 45 5.41 -15.48 15.70
C GLY A 45 4.81 -14.21 15.12
N ILE A 46 4.50 -14.28 13.82
CA ILE A 46 3.94 -13.18 13.03
C ILE A 46 2.74 -13.69 12.24
N ALA A 47 1.67 -12.91 12.17
CA ALA A 47 0.55 -13.17 11.29
C ALA A 47 0.21 -11.93 10.46
N ALA A 48 -0.10 -12.11 9.19
CA ALA A 48 -0.65 -11.03 8.36
C ALA A 48 -1.62 -11.55 7.30
N ILE A 49 -2.38 -10.66 6.65
CA ILE A 49 -3.16 -11.06 5.47
C ILE A 49 -2.19 -11.39 4.34
N CYS A 50 -1.28 -10.46 4.04
CA CYS A 50 -0.20 -10.64 3.08
C CYS A 50 1.17 -10.41 3.72
N ILE A 51 2.12 -11.29 3.44
CA ILE A 51 3.55 -11.07 3.65
C ILE A 51 4.22 -11.20 2.29
N GLU A 52 4.54 -10.07 1.67
CA GLU A 52 5.18 -10.01 0.37
C GLU A 52 6.54 -10.73 0.37
N ASP A 53 7.01 -11.09 -0.81
CA ASP A 53 8.36 -11.60 -1.01
C ASP A 53 9.36 -10.45 -1.21
N SER A 54 9.29 -9.45 -0.33
CA SER A 54 10.33 -8.45 -0.17
C SER A 54 11.51 -9.01 0.66
N ASP A 55 12.61 -8.28 0.73
CA ASP A 55 13.73 -8.66 1.59
C ASP A 55 13.32 -8.75 3.06
N GLY A 56 12.52 -7.80 3.55
CA GLY A 56 12.00 -7.83 4.91
C GLY A 56 10.99 -8.95 5.13
N GLY A 57 10.10 -9.21 4.16
CA GLY A 57 9.16 -10.34 4.22
C GLY A 57 9.89 -11.68 4.31
N ARG A 58 10.89 -11.92 3.46
CA ARG A 58 11.77 -13.11 3.53
C ARG A 58 12.52 -13.21 4.85
N TRP A 59 13.07 -12.10 5.33
CA TRP A 59 13.79 -12.03 6.60
C TRP A 59 12.91 -12.41 7.80
N LEU A 60 11.64 -11.98 7.80
CA LEU A 60 10.67 -12.32 8.84
C LEU A 60 10.34 -13.82 8.77
N LYS A 61 10.02 -14.33 7.57
CA LYS A 61 9.70 -15.74 7.33
C LYS A 61 10.84 -16.70 7.72
N SER A 62 12.09 -16.26 7.63
CA SER A 62 13.26 -17.07 7.99
C SER A 62 13.59 -17.09 9.48
N ARG A 63 13.03 -16.17 10.28
CA ARG A 63 13.40 -15.98 11.70
C ARG A 63 12.29 -16.34 12.67
N TYR A 64 11.04 -16.18 12.27
CA TYR A 64 9.89 -16.37 13.14
C TYR A 64 8.92 -17.38 12.54
N LYS A 65 8.11 -18.00 13.40
CA LYS A 65 6.90 -18.69 12.94
C LYS A 65 6.00 -17.67 12.25
N TRP A 66 5.43 -18.03 11.11
CA TRP A 66 4.62 -17.10 10.33
C TRP A 66 3.36 -17.76 9.77
N SER A 67 2.34 -16.94 9.52
CA SER A 67 1.12 -17.33 8.82
C SER A 67 0.61 -16.16 7.97
N HIS A 68 0.18 -16.45 6.75
CA HIS A 68 -0.59 -15.51 5.92
C HIS A 68 -1.63 -16.26 5.08
N CYS A 69 -2.57 -15.53 4.49
CA CYS A 69 -3.69 -16.14 3.77
C CYS A 69 -3.68 -15.91 2.25
N VAL A 70 -2.69 -15.19 1.70
CA VAL A 70 -2.50 -15.08 0.25
C VAL A 70 -2.00 -16.40 -0.35
N SER A 71 -2.72 -16.90 -1.36
CA SER A 71 -2.32 -18.08 -2.14
C SER A 71 -1.00 -17.84 -2.89
N PRO A 72 -0.09 -18.83 -2.98
CA PRO A 72 1.13 -18.71 -3.78
C PRO A 72 0.87 -18.32 -5.24
N LEU A 73 -0.27 -18.70 -5.81
CA LEU A 73 -0.65 -18.35 -7.19
C LEU A 73 -0.96 -16.85 -7.35
N LEU A 74 -1.42 -16.19 -6.29
CA LEU A 74 -1.73 -14.75 -6.30
C LEU A 74 -0.56 -13.89 -5.84
N MET A 75 0.42 -14.46 -5.13
CA MET A 75 1.55 -13.71 -4.58
C MET A 75 2.29 -12.82 -5.61
N PRO A 76 2.52 -13.25 -6.88
CA PRO A 76 3.12 -12.37 -7.89
C PRO A 76 2.34 -11.07 -8.14
N GLN A 77 1.00 -11.12 -8.11
CA GLN A 77 0.15 -9.94 -8.27
C GLN A 77 0.20 -9.02 -7.04
N PHE A 78 0.30 -9.61 -5.85
CA PHE A 78 0.50 -8.88 -4.60
C PHE A 78 1.87 -8.18 -4.59
N ASN A 79 2.95 -8.88 -4.94
CA ASN A 79 4.29 -8.29 -5.07
C ASN A 79 4.36 -7.20 -6.16
N ALA A 80 3.49 -7.27 -7.18
CA ALA A 80 3.39 -6.27 -8.25
C ALA A 80 2.44 -5.09 -7.92
N HIS A 81 1.80 -5.10 -6.75
CA HIS A 81 0.78 -4.13 -6.32
C HIS A 81 -0.38 -3.96 -7.32
N GLN A 82 -0.68 -5.00 -8.09
CA GLN A 82 -1.69 -4.95 -9.15
C GLN A 82 -2.40 -6.29 -9.27
N LEU A 83 -3.72 -6.29 -9.06
CA LEU A 83 -4.57 -7.47 -9.24
C LEU A 83 -5.16 -7.50 -10.65
N ASP A 84 -5.03 -8.64 -11.33
CA ASP A 84 -5.57 -8.84 -12.69
C ASP A 84 -7.09 -8.69 -12.72
N SER A 85 -7.76 -8.97 -11.60
CA SER A 85 -9.21 -8.78 -11.45
C SER A 85 -9.64 -7.34 -11.72
N PHE A 86 -8.74 -6.35 -11.59
CA PHE A 86 -9.08 -4.97 -11.92
C PHE A 86 -9.36 -4.74 -13.41
N HIS A 87 -8.86 -5.60 -14.29
CA HIS A 87 -9.22 -5.54 -15.72
C HIS A 87 -10.72 -5.78 -15.97
N ALA A 88 -11.42 -6.44 -15.04
CA ALA A 88 -12.86 -6.64 -15.14
C ALA A 88 -13.66 -5.34 -14.89
N PHE A 89 -13.10 -4.35 -14.19
CA PHE A 89 -13.78 -3.08 -13.89
C PHE A 89 -13.48 -1.98 -14.91
N ARG A 90 -13.28 -2.32 -16.21
CA ARG A 90 -13.17 -1.28 -17.25
C ARG A 90 -14.43 -0.42 -17.25
N THR A 91 -14.33 0.74 -16.61
CA THR A 91 -15.35 1.78 -16.62
C THR A 91 -15.47 2.26 -18.06
N SER A 92 -16.59 2.01 -18.72
CA SER A 92 -17.01 2.86 -19.81
C SER A 92 -17.26 4.24 -19.19
N LEU A 93 -16.25 5.10 -19.17
CA LEU A 93 -16.47 6.52 -18.95
C LEU A 93 -17.44 6.94 -20.06
N PRO A 94 -18.63 7.49 -19.76
CA PRO A 94 -19.46 8.07 -20.79
C PRO A 94 -18.63 9.15 -21.48
N SER A 95 -18.56 9.10 -22.81
CA SER A 95 -17.90 10.11 -23.62
C SER A 95 -18.40 11.48 -23.16
N GLN A 96 -17.51 12.32 -22.62
CA GLN A 96 -17.84 13.72 -22.38
C GLN A 96 -18.16 14.33 -23.74
N GLU A 97 -19.43 14.66 -23.96
CA GLU A 97 -19.85 15.43 -25.12
C GLU A 97 -19.20 16.80 -24.99
N GLN A 98 -18.18 17.04 -25.83
CA GLN A 98 -17.42 18.28 -25.83
C GLN A 98 -18.38 19.41 -26.22
N PRO A 99 -18.64 20.43 -25.37
CA PRO A 99 -19.50 21.53 -25.77
C PRO A 99 -18.88 22.20 -26.99
N ALA A 100 -19.69 22.42 -28.03
CA ALA A 100 -19.24 23.05 -29.27
C ALA A 100 -18.46 24.33 -28.93
N GLY A 101 -17.17 24.33 -29.24
CA GLY A 101 -16.33 25.51 -29.07
C GLY A 101 -16.91 26.69 -29.86
N PRO A 102 -16.75 27.92 -29.39
CA PRO A 102 -17.23 29.08 -30.12
C PRO A 102 -16.58 29.11 -31.52
N PRO A 103 -17.32 29.54 -32.56
CA PRO A 103 -16.80 29.56 -33.92
C PRO A 103 -15.53 30.44 -33.98
N SER A 104 -14.47 29.91 -34.57
CA SER A 104 -13.25 30.68 -34.84
C SER A 104 -13.61 31.91 -35.68
N GLN A 105 -13.46 33.10 -35.11
CA GLN A 105 -13.36 34.30 -35.92
C GLN A 105 -12.04 34.22 -36.69
N ALA A 106 -12.15 34.15 -38.02
CA ALA A 106 -11.02 34.30 -38.92
C ALA A 106 -10.42 35.71 -38.70
N PHE A 107 -9.15 35.77 -38.36
CA PHE A 107 -8.41 37.01 -38.32
C PHE A 107 -8.08 37.39 -39.78
N GLU A 108 -8.81 38.35 -40.32
CA GLU A 108 -8.56 38.88 -41.66
C GLU A 108 -7.19 39.58 -41.68
N PRO A 109 -6.28 39.25 -42.62
CA PRO A 109 -4.99 39.90 -42.71
C PRO A 109 -5.19 41.35 -43.19
N GLY A 110 -4.73 42.30 -42.36
CA GLY A 110 -4.82 43.73 -42.65
C GLY A 110 -4.09 44.10 -43.95
N ASP A 111 -4.78 44.84 -44.82
CA ASP A 111 -4.26 45.34 -46.07
C ASP A 111 -2.97 46.15 -45.85
N GLY A 112 -1.87 45.62 -46.39
CA GLY A 112 -0.59 46.31 -46.49
C GLY A 112 -0.68 47.48 -47.45
N GLY A 113 -0.90 48.68 -46.91
CA GLY A 113 -0.72 49.94 -47.65
C GLY A 113 0.77 50.22 -47.85
N SER A 114 1.24 50.10 -49.10
CA SER A 114 2.56 50.55 -49.55
C SER A 114 2.57 52.07 -49.84
N PRO A 115 3.75 52.73 -49.84
CA PRO A 115 3.90 54.17 -49.61
C PRO A 115 3.76 55.02 -50.88
N ALA A 116 3.48 56.31 -50.68
CA ALA A 116 3.69 57.39 -51.63
C ALA A 116 4.21 58.64 -50.89
#